data_AF-A0AAW6I603-F1
#
_entry.id   AF-A0AAW6I603-F1
#
_cell.length_a   1.000
_cell.length_b   1.000
_cell.length_c   1.000
_cell.angle_alpha   90.00
_cell.angle_beta   90.00
_cell.angle_gamma   90.00
#
_symmetry.space_group_name_H-M   'P 1'
#
loop_
_entity.id
_entity.type
_entity.pdbx_description
1 polymer ?
#
loop_
_entity_poly.entity_id
_entity_poly.type
_entity_poly.pdbx_seq_one_letter_code
_entity_poly.pdbx_strand_id
1 'polypeptide(L)'
;MNIIQQFKQISVKDGHLKASYEEHNPVLDDTHLITYENQAGIHPDLSGSLQRLAVHVRLIAGLPETQPVYVSGYYRQNAGNAQLLTIYARFGGENDEKRHPADLAARLYIGRDEYAATEQLLTALSRCEREAIAYIIEGKTFGNDTAVAIEEDDLWMFAKPIAEC
;
A
#
# COMPACT_ATOMS: atom_id res chain seq x y z
N MET A 1 -10.66 -21.87 2.65
CA MET A 1 -9.87 -21.92 3.89
C MET A 1 -9.26 -20.54 4.05
N ASN A 2 -9.75 -19.71 4.99
CA ASN A 2 -9.36 -18.30 5.04
C ASN A 2 -8.06 -18.18 5.84
N ILE A 3 -6.96 -18.09 5.12
CA ILE A 3 -5.69 -17.64 5.66
C ILE A 3 -5.87 -16.16 6.01
N ILE A 4 -5.68 -15.81 7.29
CA ILE A 4 -5.73 -14.42 7.74
C ILE A 4 -4.31 -13.89 7.69
N GLN A 5 -4.08 -12.94 6.77
CA GLN A 5 -2.80 -12.24 6.64
C GLN A 5 -2.89 -10.91 7.36
N GLN A 6 -2.04 -10.70 8.37
CA GLN A 6 -1.94 -9.44 9.10
C GLN A 6 -0.63 -8.74 8.75
N PHE A 7 -0.72 -7.70 7.91
CA PHE A 7 0.45 -6.95 7.48
C PHE A 7 1.06 -6.13 8.62
N LYS A 8 2.33 -6.40 8.90
CA LYS A 8 3.18 -5.61 9.79
C LYS A 8 3.97 -4.55 9.06
N GLN A 9 4.40 -4.83 7.83
CA GLN A 9 5.22 -3.90 7.05
C GLN A 9 4.81 -3.97 5.59
N ILE A 10 4.72 -2.80 4.96
CA ILE A 10 4.73 -2.64 3.51
C ILE A 10 5.64 -1.45 3.23
N SER A 11 6.68 -1.67 2.43
CA SER A 11 7.63 -0.62 2.07
C SER A 11 8.12 -0.81 0.64
N VAL A 12 8.34 0.29 -0.04
CA VAL A 12 8.95 0.36 -1.36
C VAL A 12 10.31 1.03 -1.23
N LYS A 13 11.34 0.35 -1.72
CA LYS A 13 12.70 0.88 -1.79
C LYS A 13 13.30 0.50 -3.14
N ASP A 14 13.90 1.48 -3.81
CA ASP A 14 14.56 1.29 -5.11
C ASP A 14 13.66 0.62 -6.16
N GLY A 15 12.35 0.91 -6.11
CA GLY A 15 11.36 0.31 -7.02
C GLY A 15 10.93 -1.11 -6.67
N HIS A 16 11.34 -1.64 -5.51
CA HIS A 16 11.02 -2.98 -5.04
C HIS A 16 10.14 -2.95 -3.78
N LEU A 17 9.12 -3.80 -3.75
CA LEU A 17 8.27 -4.07 -2.62
C LEU A 17 9.00 -5.01 -1.64
N LYS A 18 9.04 -4.58 -0.38
CA LYS A 18 9.28 -5.41 0.79
C LYS A 18 8.05 -5.40 1.69
N ALA A 19 7.54 -6.58 2.02
CA ALA A 19 6.42 -6.75 2.94
C ALA A 19 6.75 -7.78 4.03
N SER A 20 6.19 -7.58 5.22
CA SER A 20 6.19 -8.60 6.26
C SER A 20 4.79 -8.73 6.84
N TYR A 21 4.29 -9.95 6.98
CA TYR A 21 2.95 -10.22 7.48
C TYR A 21 2.93 -11.49 8.32
N GLU A 22 2.02 -11.53 9.28
CA GLU A 22 1.72 -12.75 10.02
C GLU A 22 0.65 -13.53 9.27
N GLU A 23 0.89 -14.83 9.12
CA GLU A 23 -0.03 -15.77 8.51
C GLU A 23 -0.45 -16.78 9.57
N HIS A 24 -1.74 -16.78 9.92
CA HIS A 24 -2.29 -17.75 10.86
C HIS A 24 -2.77 -19.00 10.12
N ASN A 25 -2.21 -20.15 10.50
CA ASN A 25 -2.64 -21.46 10.03
C ASN A 25 -3.62 -22.09 11.04
N PRO A 26 -4.93 -22.07 10.76
CA PRO A 26 -5.94 -22.56 11.70
C PRO A 26 -5.91 -24.09 11.89
N VAL A 27 -5.24 -24.84 11.00
CA VAL A 27 -5.14 -26.30 11.11
C VAL A 27 -4.07 -26.71 12.12
N LEU A 28 -2.98 -25.92 12.21
CA LEU A 28 -1.87 -26.18 13.12
C LEU A 28 -1.92 -25.32 14.39
N ASP A 29 -2.86 -24.37 14.46
CA ASP A 29 -2.94 -23.32 15.49
C ASP A 29 -1.61 -22.57 15.66
N ASP A 30 -0.95 -22.29 14.54
CA ASP A 30 0.36 -21.66 14.48
C ASP A 30 0.31 -20.36 13.69
N THR A 31 1.18 -19.41 14.04
CA THR A 31 1.31 -18.11 13.37
C THR A 31 2.73 -17.93 12.89
N HIS A 32 2.92 -17.81 11.58
CA HIS A 32 4.23 -17.60 10.98
C HIS A 32 4.41 -16.16 10.55
N LEU A 33 5.58 -15.59 10.85
CA LEU A 33 5.99 -14.31 10.27
C LEU A 33 6.64 -14.59 8.91
N ILE A 34 6.03 -14.09 7.85
CA ILE A 34 6.53 -14.21 6.49
C ILE A 34 7.11 -12.86 6.07
N THR A 35 8.26 -12.90 5.41
CA THR A 35 8.87 -11.73 4.74
C THR A 35 8.91 -12.00 3.24
N TYR A 36 8.41 -11.05 2.47
CA TYR A 36 8.39 -11.08 1.02
C TYR A 36 9.17 -9.89 0.47
N GLU A 37 10.01 -10.15 -0.53
CA GLU A 37 10.71 -9.13 -1.31
C GLU A 37 10.61 -9.50 -2.79
N ASN A 38 10.08 -8.58 -3.61
CA ASN A 38 10.05 -8.81 -5.06
C ASN A 38 11.39 -8.43 -5.70
N GLN A 39 11.71 -9.09 -6.81
CA GLN A 39 12.91 -8.79 -7.61
C GLN A 39 12.59 -7.90 -8.83
N ALA A 40 11.32 -7.85 -9.24
CA ALA A 40 10.85 -7.01 -10.34
C ALA A 40 10.46 -5.61 -9.84
N GLY A 41 10.38 -4.66 -10.77
CA GLY A 41 9.83 -3.33 -10.47
C GLY A 41 8.37 -3.41 -10.04
N ILE A 42 7.96 -2.49 -9.15
CA ILE A 42 6.57 -2.35 -8.74
C ILE A 42 5.72 -1.65 -9.80
N HIS A 43 4.48 -2.09 -9.93
CA HIS A 43 3.41 -1.40 -10.65
C HIS A 43 3.01 -0.08 -9.94
N PRO A 44 2.69 1.00 -10.69
CA PRO A 44 2.32 2.31 -10.13
C PRO A 44 1.16 2.29 -9.13
N ASP A 45 0.26 1.30 -9.18
CA ASP A 45 -0.87 1.18 -8.23
C ASP A 45 -0.41 1.07 -6.78
N LEU A 46 0.70 0.37 -6.54
CA LEU A 46 1.25 0.23 -5.19
C LEU A 46 1.81 1.57 -4.70
N SER A 47 2.60 2.25 -5.54
CA SER A 47 3.12 3.58 -5.25
C SER A 47 1.97 4.56 -4.99
N GLY A 48 0.95 4.55 -5.85
CA GLY A 48 -0.25 5.39 -5.72
C GLY A 48 -1.05 5.08 -4.45
N SER A 49 -1.14 3.81 -4.06
CA SER A 49 -1.79 3.40 -2.81
C SER A 49 -1.01 3.91 -1.59
N LEU A 50 0.31 3.81 -1.59
CA LEU A 50 1.15 4.37 -0.53
C LEU A 50 1.02 5.90 -0.45
N GLN A 51 0.94 6.60 -1.59
CA GLN A 51 0.79 8.05 -1.58
C GLN A 51 -0.55 8.53 -0.98
N ARG A 52 -1.56 7.67 -0.86
CA ARG A 52 -2.79 8.00 -0.10
C ARG A 52 -2.51 8.21 1.38
N LEU A 53 -1.44 7.66 1.92
CA LEU A 53 -1.01 7.89 3.30
C LEU A 53 -0.37 9.27 3.50
N ALA A 54 0.00 9.99 2.43
CA ALA A 54 0.68 11.29 2.53
C ALA A 54 -0.17 12.35 3.25
N VAL A 55 -1.49 12.32 3.06
CA VAL A 55 -2.41 13.22 3.79
C VAL A 55 -2.35 12.96 5.30
N HIS A 56 -2.26 11.70 5.71
CA HIS A 56 -2.17 11.32 7.11
C HIS A 56 -0.83 11.71 7.71
N VAL A 57 0.27 11.56 6.96
CA VAL A 57 1.58 12.06 7.37
C VAL A 57 1.55 13.57 7.63
N ARG A 58 0.93 14.36 6.74
CA ARG A 58 0.79 15.81 6.94
C ARG A 58 -0.02 16.15 8.19
N LEU A 59 -1.17 15.51 8.37
CA LEU A 59 -2.03 15.73 9.52
C LEU A 59 -1.34 15.37 10.85
N ILE A 60 -0.69 14.20 10.92
CA ILE A 60 0.00 13.73 12.13
C ILE A 60 1.20 14.64 12.45
N ALA A 61 1.94 15.08 11.45
CA ALA A 61 3.12 15.93 11.63
C ALA A 61 2.78 17.44 11.74
N GLY A 62 1.51 17.84 11.65
CA GLY A 62 1.09 19.25 11.68
C GLY A 62 1.60 20.08 10.49
N LEU A 63 1.78 19.46 9.33
CA LEU A 63 2.31 20.09 8.13
C LEU A 63 1.19 20.74 7.30
N PRO A 64 1.49 21.81 6.53
CA PRO A 64 0.55 22.39 5.58
C PRO A 64 0.11 21.37 4.52
N GLU A 65 -1.13 21.47 4.04
CA GLU A 65 -1.65 20.60 2.97
C GLU A 65 -0.82 20.69 1.69
N THR A 66 -0.22 21.85 1.40
CA THR A 66 0.60 22.09 0.21
C THR A 66 2.01 21.52 0.31
N GLN A 67 2.43 21.02 1.48
CA GLN A 67 3.75 20.45 1.67
C GLN A 67 3.88 19.13 0.88
N PRO A 68 4.76 19.05 -0.14
CA PRO A 68 5.01 17.79 -0.83
C PRO A 68 5.69 16.80 0.12
N VAL A 69 5.08 15.61 0.19
CA VAL A 69 5.52 14.48 1.00
C VAL A 69 5.35 13.23 0.14
N TYR A 70 6.39 12.41 0.09
CA TYR A 70 6.37 11.12 -0.59
C TYR A 70 6.48 10.01 0.44
N VAL A 71 5.51 9.08 0.44
CA VAL A 71 5.47 7.95 1.37
C VAL A 71 6.21 6.76 0.77
N SER A 72 7.17 6.20 1.51
CA SER A 72 7.91 5.01 1.11
C SER A 72 7.36 3.74 1.73
N GLY A 73 6.60 3.82 2.82
CA GLY A 73 6.03 2.64 3.44
C GLY A 73 5.49 2.90 4.84
N TYR A 74 5.07 1.84 5.50
CA TYR A 74 4.65 1.88 6.89
C TYR A 74 5.03 0.59 7.62
N TYR A 75 5.07 0.69 8.94
CA TYR A 75 5.25 -0.42 9.88
C TYR A 75 4.21 -0.35 10.99
N ARG A 76 3.68 -1.50 11.40
CA ARG A 76 2.75 -1.66 12.52
C ARG A 76 3.34 -2.55 13.59
N GLN A 77 3.22 -2.11 14.83
CA GLN A 77 3.65 -2.84 15.99
C GLN A 77 2.51 -2.91 17.01
N ASN A 78 2.20 -4.11 17.50
CA ASN A 78 1.28 -4.27 18.62
C ASN A 78 1.90 -3.64 19.88
N ALA A 79 1.13 -2.81 20.57
CA ALA A 79 1.52 -2.08 21.77
C ALA A 79 0.41 -2.21 22.82
N GLY A 80 0.37 -3.36 23.51
CA GLY A 80 -0.69 -3.68 24.45
C GLY A 80 -2.04 -3.87 23.74
N ASN A 81 -3.03 -3.05 24.09
CA ASN A 81 -4.36 -3.02 23.47
C ASN A 81 -4.45 -2.06 22.27
N ALA A 82 -3.34 -1.44 21.85
CA ALA A 82 -3.26 -0.52 20.73
C ALA A 82 -2.25 -1.02 19.68
N GLN A 83 -2.26 -0.40 18.50
CA GLN A 83 -1.23 -0.61 17.48
C GLN A 83 -0.50 0.70 17.19
N LEU A 84 0.83 0.70 17.35
CA LEU A 84 1.67 1.79 16.90
C LEU A 84 1.87 1.67 15.39
N LEU A 85 1.29 2.59 14.64
CA LEU A 85 1.56 2.78 13.22
C LEU A 85 2.71 3.79 13.07
N THR A 86 3.75 3.43 12.33
CA THR A 86 4.80 4.34 11.85
C THR A 86 4.73 4.41 10.33
N ILE A 87 4.50 5.59 9.77
CA ILE A 87 4.50 5.84 8.33
C ILE A 87 5.81 6.55 7.98
N TYR A 88 6.59 5.95 7.09
CA TYR A 88 7.86 6.48 6.60
C TYR A 88 7.63 7.29 5.34
N ALA A 89 8.16 8.50 5.34
CA ALA A 89 8.03 9.43 4.25
C ALA A 89 9.28 10.30 4.11
N ARG A 90 9.35 11.07 3.04
CA ARG A 90 10.38 12.07 2.81
C ARG A 90 9.74 13.35 2.28
N PHE A 91 10.38 14.49 2.54
CA PHE A 91 9.97 15.73 1.89
C PHE A 91 10.33 15.71 0.39
N GLY A 92 9.47 16.28 -0.43
CA GLY A 92 9.66 16.34 -1.90
C GLY A 92 8.81 15.33 -2.66
N GLY A 93 8.91 15.38 -3.99
CA GLY A 93 8.18 14.50 -4.90
C GLY A 93 8.95 13.24 -5.30
N GLU A 94 8.31 12.36 -6.07
CA GLU A 94 8.86 11.09 -6.55
C GLU A 94 10.22 11.27 -7.24
N ASN A 95 10.37 12.32 -8.07
CA ASN A 95 11.57 12.59 -8.88
C ASN A 95 12.51 13.67 -8.31
N ASP A 96 12.36 14.03 -7.04
CA ASP A 96 13.14 15.12 -6.43
C ASP A 96 14.51 14.61 -5.94
N GLU A 97 15.37 14.17 -6.87
CA GLU A 97 16.74 13.70 -6.61
C GLU A 97 17.71 14.82 -6.22
N LYS A 98 17.30 16.10 -6.39
CA LYS A 98 18.21 17.27 -6.33
C LYS A 98 18.29 17.96 -4.97
N ARG A 99 17.51 17.53 -3.98
CA ARG A 99 17.62 17.99 -2.60
C ARG A 99 17.79 16.76 -1.74
N HIS A 100 18.75 16.75 -0.81
CA HIS A 100 18.81 15.78 0.27
C HIS A 100 17.46 15.79 0.99
N PRO A 101 16.54 14.87 0.67
CA PRO A 101 15.18 14.99 1.14
C PRO A 101 15.22 14.52 2.59
N ALA A 102 14.87 15.39 3.54
CA ALA A 102 14.87 15.00 4.93
C ALA A 102 13.81 13.91 5.15
N ASP A 103 14.21 12.83 5.83
CA ASP A 103 13.34 11.73 6.18
C ASP A 103 12.36 12.17 7.28
N LEU A 104 11.14 11.68 7.17
CA LEU A 104 10.02 11.95 8.07
C LEU A 104 9.40 10.62 8.51
N ALA A 105 9.13 10.49 9.80
CA ALA A 105 8.38 9.37 10.35
C ALA A 105 7.19 9.90 11.15
N ALA A 106 5.98 9.72 10.62
CA ALA A 106 4.75 10.02 11.33
C ALA A 106 4.31 8.80 12.15
N ARG A 107 3.97 9.02 13.43
CA ARG A 107 3.58 7.95 14.35
C ARG A 107 2.22 8.22 14.97
N LEU A 108 1.40 7.18 15.07
CA LEU A 108 0.04 7.23 15.63
C LEU A 108 -0.27 5.91 16.35
N TYR A 109 -0.87 5.97 17.55
CA TYR A 109 -1.44 4.79 18.19
C TYR A 109 -2.90 4.58 17.77
N ILE A 110 -3.12 3.60 16.90
CA ILE A 110 -4.47 3.15 16.52
C ILE A 110 -5.09 2.41 17.71
N GLY A 111 -6.32 2.80 18.07
CA GLY A 111 -7.05 2.24 19.21
C GLY A 111 -6.75 2.91 20.56
N ARG A 112 -5.88 3.93 20.58
CA ARG A 112 -5.57 4.73 21.78
C ARG A 112 -5.70 6.24 21.53
N ASP A 113 -5.12 6.73 20.44
CA ASP A 113 -5.13 8.15 20.12
C ASP A 113 -6.45 8.52 19.42
N GLU A 114 -7.01 9.68 19.77
CA GLU A 114 -8.13 10.26 19.04
C GLU A 114 -7.62 10.87 17.73
N TYR A 115 -7.77 10.13 16.63
CA TYR A 115 -7.44 10.60 15.30
C TYR A 115 -8.69 10.74 14.44
N ALA A 116 -9.02 11.99 14.08
CA ALA A 116 -10.28 12.32 13.39
C ALA A 116 -10.46 11.58 12.05
N ALA A 117 -9.36 11.28 11.35
CA ALA A 117 -9.36 10.62 10.05
C ALA A 117 -9.04 9.12 10.14
N THR A 118 -9.34 8.44 11.26
CA THR A 118 -9.03 7.02 11.47
C THR A 118 -9.63 6.12 10.39
N GLU A 119 -10.90 6.27 10.05
CA GLU A 119 -11.55 5.44 9.01
C GLU A 119 -10.89 5.60 7.64
N GLN A 120 -10.49 6.83 7.29
CA GLN A 120 -9.80 7.12 6.03
C GLN A 120 -8.39 6.51 6.03
N LEU A 121 -7.70 6.57 7.18
CA LEU A 121 -6.40 5.94 7.36
C LEU A 121 -6.49 4.42 7.20
N LEU A 122 -7.44 3.78 7.88
CA LEU A 122 -7.66 2.34 7.76
C LEU A 122 -8.02 1.95 6.32
N THR A 123 -8.81 2.76 5.63
CA THR A 123 -9.11 2.54 4.21
C THR A 123 -7.87 2.64 3.32
N ALA A 124 -7.00 3.62 3.55
CA ALA A 124 -5.75 3.79 2.80
C ALA A 124 -4.78 2.62 3.05
N LEU A 125 -4.69 2.19 4.31
CA LEU A 125 -3.91 1.03 4.71
C LEU A 125 -4.41 -0.27 4.05
N SER A 126 -5.71 -0.54 4.10
CA SER A 126 -6.32 -1.71 3.46
C SER A 126 -6.10 -1.75 1.94
N ARG A 127 -6.04 -0.58 1.28
CA ARG A 127 -5.67 -0.51 -0.15
C ARG A 127 -4.22 -0.91 -0.39
N CYS A 128 -3.30 -0.43 0.44
CA CYS A 128 -1.89 -0.83 0.35
C CYS A 128 -1.73 -2.35 0.54
N GLU A 129 -2.45 -2.92 1.51
CA GLU A 129 -2.45 -4.37 1.77
C GLU A 129 -2.99 -5.16 0.57
N ARG A 130 -4.12 -4.72 -0.01
CA ARG A 130 -4.69 -5.36 -1.21
C ARG A 130 -3.70 -5.35 -2.37
N GLU A 131 -3.04 -4.22 -2.63
CA GLU A 131 -2.02 -4.16 -3.68
C GLU A 131 -0.84 -5.08 -3.36
N ALA A 132 -0.35 -5.11 -2.12
CA ALA A 132 0.75 -6.01 -1.73
C ALA A 132 0.37 -7.49 -1.90
N ILE A 133 -0.87 -7.87 -1.57
CA ILE A 133 -1.39 -9.23 -1.80
C ILE A 133 -1.32 -9.59 -3.29
N ALA A 134 -1.64 -8.67 -4.21
CA ALA A 134 -1.53 -8.93 -5.65
C ALA A 134 -0.09 -9.26 -6.09
N TYR A 135 0.95 -8.70 -5.44
CA TYR A 135 2.34 -9.12 -5.70
C TYR A 135 2.64 -10.49 -5.11
N ILE A 136 2.20 -10.73 -3.88
CA ILE A 136 2.57 -11.91 -3.10
C ILE A 136 1.87 -13.18 -3.62
N ILE A 137 0.58 -13.07 -3.95
CA ILE A 137 -0.25 -14.21 -4.35
C ILE A 137 -0.39 -14.29 -5.86
N GLU A 138 -0.68 -13.18 -6.53
CA GLU A 138 -1.02 -13.16 -7.96
C GLU A 138 0.21 -12.94 -8.86
N GLY A 139 1.37 -12.63 -8.28
CA GLY A 139 2.60 -12.40 -9.03
C GLY A 139 2.55 -11.15 -9.91
N LYS A 140 1.79 -10.12 -9.49
CA LYS A 140 1.76 -8.81 -10.16
C LYS A 140 3.19 -8.26 -10.28
N THR A 141 3.56 -7.84 -11.48
CA THR A 141 4.86 -7.20 -11.75
C THR A 141 4.65 -6.08 -12.76
N PHE A 142 5.58 -5.12 -12.84
CA PHE A 142 5.52 -4.03 -13.82
C PHE A 142 5.37 -4.49 -15.28
N GLY A 143 5.81 -5.72 -15.61
CA GLY A 143 5.67 -6.29 -16.96
C GLY A 143 4.43 -7.17 -17.19
N ASN A 144 3.62 -7.42 -16.15
CA ASN A 144 2.46 -8.32 -16.19
C ASN A 144 1.12 -7.58 -16.25
N ASP A 145 1.08 -6.34 -16.75
CA ASP A 145 -0.14 -5.88 -17.42
C ASP A 145 -0.31 -6.78 -18.66
N THR A 146 -0.86 -7.98 -18.45
CA THR A 146 -1.53 -8.70 -19.52
C THR A 146 -2.56 -7.73 -20.06
N ALA A 147 -2.20 -7.06 -21.16
CA ALA A 147 -3.17 -6.65 -22.14
C ALA A 147 -4.04 -7.89 -22.36
N VAL A 148 -5.25 -7.88 -21.80
CA VAL A 148 -6.30 -8.77 -22.27
C VAL A 148 -6.50 -8.33 -23.71
N ALA A 149 -5.83 -8.99 -24.65
CA ALA A 149 -6.17 -8.89 -26.05
C ALA A 149 -7.59 -9.44 -26.13
N ILE A 150 -8.56 -8.54 -26.17
CA ILE A 150 -9.94 -8.88 -26.52
C ILE A 150 -9.83 -9.42 -27.95
N GLU A 151 -9.98 -10.72 -28.12
CA GLU A 151 -10.03 -11.30 -29.46
C GLU A 151 -11.29 -10.78 -30.16
N GLU A 152 -11.33 -10.76 -31.50
CA GLU A 152 -12.53 -10.31 -32.24
C GLU A 152 -13.80 -11.06 -31.80
N ASP A 153 -13.61 -12.30 -31.34
CA ASP A 153 -14.63 -13.18 -30.79
C ASP A 153 -15.10 -12.82 -29.37
N ASP A 154 -14.52 -11.82 -28.70
CA ASP A 154 -14.98 -11.31 -27.40
C ASP A 154 -15.72 -9.95 -27.52
N LEU A 155 -15.66 -9.32 -28.70
CA LEU A 155 -16.31 -8.02 -28.95
C LEU A 155 -17.85 -8.06 -28.90
N TRP A 156 -18.48 -9.24 -29.00
CA TRP A 156 -19.94 -9.39 -28.90
C TRP A 156 -20.48 -9.11 -27.49
N MET A 157 -19.62 -9.13 -26.46
CA MET A 157 -20.01 -8.85 -25.08
C MET A 157 -20.23 -7.35 -24.81
N PHE A 158 -19.79 -6.49 -25.73
CA PHE A 158 -20.00 -5.05 -25.66
C PHE A 158 -21.13 -4.63 -26.60
N ALA A 159 -22.15 -3.96 -26.06
CA ALA A 159 -23.25 -3.44 -26.86
C ALA A 159 -22.70 -2.46 -27.90
N LYS A 160 -22.98 -2.70 -29.18
CA LYS A 160 -22.60 -1.78 -30.27
C LYS A 160 -23.21 -0.41 -29.99
N PRO A 161 -22.44 0.69 -30.16
CA PRO A 161 -22.98 2.02 -30.01
C PRO A 161 -24.11 2.21 -31.01
N ILE A 162 -25.25 2.69 -30.50
CA ILE A 162 -26.41 3.06 -31.31
C ILE A 162 -25.95 4.26 -32.14
N ALA A 163 -25.86 4.10 -33.45
CA ALA A 163 -25.61 5.23 -34.33
C ALA A 163 -26.83 6.16 -34.26
N GLU A 164 -26.65 7.34 -33.66
CA GLU A 164 -27.64 8.42 -33.75
C GLU A 164 -27.66 8.93 -35.20
N CYS A 165 -28.84 8.88 -35.81
CA CYS A 165 -29.13 9.44 -37.14
C CYS A 165 -29.25 10.97 -37.08
#